data_AF-A0A345HVN5-F1
#
_entry.id   AF-A0A345HVN5-F1
#
_cell.length_a   1.000
_cell.length_b   1.000
_cell.length_c   1.000
_cell.angle_alpha   90.00
_cell.angle_beta   90.00
_cell.angle_gamma   90.00
#
_symmetry.space_group_name_H-M   'P 1'
#
loop_
_entity.id
_entity.type
_entity.pdbx_description
1 polymer ?
#
loop_
_entity_poly.entity_id
_entity_poly.type
_entity_poly.pdbx_seq_one_letter_code
_entity_poly.pdbx_strand_id
1 'polypeptide(L)'
;MHDHNTSEHLASYADVLAGELPDTWTSSHVPADAKADLAELTDRIWDLDLVAASLAEHPLQQAAVLSRPDGAQLVLLDRRDERDGFLIAAVAPRALPDEAYRAVPEPNGIALADDPFLSAEQVAGDLLARYDSALAQVRHNALGGIQPSQPDRVVLTWQQDGYVAAAPADDRASAVLVAHGFVQDPQSGIYRLNGNDTQAQARALREIGPQLDALGIGTALQHPASRTAPTSAPASIPPVAVGNRTVATRSR
;
A
#
# COMPACT_ATOMS: atom_id res chain seq x y z
N MET A 1 38.98 -13.45 3.10
CA MET A 1 38.51 -14.77 2.63
C MET A 1 37.18 -15.18 3.30
N HIS A 2 36.74 -14.54 4.40
CA HIS A 2 35.46 -14.87 5.04
C HIS A 2 34.26 -14.19 4.35
N ASP A 3 34.42 -12.95 3.88
CA ASP A 3 33.32 -12.18 3.25
C ASP A 3 32.72 -12.82 1.98
N HIS A 4 33.54 -13.52 1.19
CA HIS A 4 33.09 -14.17 -0.04
C HIS A 4 32.15 -15.35 0.23
N ASN A 5 32.42 -16.13 1.29
CA ASN A 5 31.62 -17.29 1.65
C ASN A 5 30.24 -16.87 2.21
N THR A 6 30.21 -15.81 3.02
CA THR A 6 28.94 -15.25 3.53
C THR A 6 28.09 -14.67 2.40
N SER A 7 28.70 -13.98 1.44
CA SER A 7 28.00 -13.45 0.26
C SER A 7 27.39 -14.54 -0.63
N GLU A 8 28.13 -15.62 -0.89
CA GLU A 8 27.62 -16.77 -1.66
C GLU A 8 26.49 -17.49 -0.90
N HIS A 9 26.60 -17.60 0.43
CA HIS A 9 25.59 -18.22 1.27
C HIS A 9 24.27 -17.45 1.26
N LEU A 10 24.32 -16.12 1.43
CA LEU A 10 23.15 -15.24 1.38
C LEU A 10 22.44 -15.32 0.03
N ALA A 11 23.19 -15.24 -1.07
CA ALA A 11 22.63 -15.31 -2.43
C ALA A 11 21.99 -16.68 -2.69
N SER A 12 22.69 -17.78 -2.36
CA SER A 12 22.16 -19.12 -2.54
C SER A 12 20.90 -19.37 -1.71
N TYR A 13 20.84 -18.87 -0.48
CA TYR A 13 19.67 -18.99 0.37
C TYR A 13 18.49 -18.21 -0.22
N ALA A 14 18.72 -16.98 -0.67
CA ALA A 14 17.71 -16.14 -1.29
C ALA A 14 17.13 -16.75 -2.57
N ASP A 15 17.97 -17.39 -3.39
CA ASP A 15 17.53 -18.05 -4.62
C ASP A 15 16.59 -19.22 -4.35
N VAL A 16 16.90 -20.05 -3.34
CA VAL A 16 16.00 -21.15 -2.92
C VAL A 16 14.71 -20.57 -2.33
N LEU A 17 14.82 -19.60 -1.43
CA LEU A 17 13.65 -18.97 -0.82
C LEU A 17 12.72 -18.38 -1.88
N ALA A 18 13.25 -17.66 -2.88
CA ALA A 18 12.45 -17.11 -3.98
C ALA A 18 11.70 -18.18 -4.79
N GLY A 19 12.31 -19.35 -4.98
CA GLY A 19 11.68 -20.47 -5.70
C GLY A 19 10.54 -21.15 -4.94
N GLU A 20 10.56 -21.07 -3.60
CA GLU A 20 9.60 -21.74 -2.72
C GLU A 20 8.46 -20.83 -2.24
N LEU A 21 8.62 -19.50 -2.34
CA LEU A 21 7.54 -18.56 -2.01
C LEU A 21 6.35 -18.70 -2.99
N PRO A 22 5.12 -18.41 -2.53
CA PRO A 22 3.97 -18.33 -3.42
C PRO A 22 4.14 -17.19 -4.44
N ASP A 23 3.52 -17.35 -5.61
CA ASP A 23 3.70 -16.49 -6.80
C ASP A 23 5.10 -16.60 -7.41
N THR A 24 5.40 -15.73 -8.38
CA THR A 24 6.74 -15.67 -9.02
C THR A 24 7.60 -14.64 -8.29
N TRP A 25 8.59 -15.09 -7.53
CA TRP A 25 9.62 -14.23 -6.95
C TRP A 25 10.96 -14.43 -7.67
N THR A 26 11.71 -13.33 -7.83
CA THR A 26 13.07 -13.34 -8.37
C THR A 26 14.03 -12.73 -7.36
N SER A 27 15.20 -13.34 -7.20
CA SER A 27 16.26 -12.88 -6.29
C SER A 27 17.31 -12.06 -7.02
N SER A 28 17.85 -11.03 -6.36
CA SER A 28 19.01 -10.27 -6.80
C SER A 28 19.88 -9.89 -5.61
N HIS A 29 21.19 -10.12 -5.71
CA HIS A 29 22.16 -9.78 -4.65
C HIS A 29 22.64 -8.33 -4.77
N VAL A 30 22.73 -7.65 -3.62
CA VAL A 30 23.29 -6.30 -3.47
C VAL A 30 24.60 -6.42 -2.68
N PRO A 31 25.76 -6.30 -3.35
CA PRO A 31 27.05 -6.52 -2.73
C PRO A 31 27.51 -5.35 -1.85
N ALA A 32 28.52 -5.60 -1.03
CA ALA A 32 28.98 -4.65 -0.02
C ALA A 32 29.60 -3.36 -0.56
N ASP A 33 30.04 -3.35 -1.81
CA ASP A 33 30.57 -2.18 -2.51
C ASP A 33 29.45 -1.27 -3.08
N ALA A 34 28.22 -1.78 -3.21
CA ALA A 34 27.05 -1.02 -3.64
C ALA A 34 26.47 -0.12 -2.52
N LYS A 35 27.30 0.74 -1.94
CA LYS A 35 26.96 1.54 -0.74
C LYS A 35 25.73 2.43 -0.90
N ALA A 36 25.56 3.03 -2.08
CA ALA A 36 24.40 3.86 -2.37
C ALA A 36 23.11 3.03 -2.35
N ASP A 37 23.12 1.87 -3.01
CA ASP A 37 21.97 0.98 -3.10
C ASP A 37 21.62 0.39 -1.73
N LEU A 38 22.61 0.04 -0.92
CA LEU A 38 22.40 -0.44 0.46
C LEU A 38 21.81 0.64 1.37
N ALA A 39 22.26 1.88 1.26
CA ALA A 39 21.67 3.00 2.01
C ALA A 39 20.21 3.24 1.58
N GLU A 40 19.99 3.28 0.27
CA GLU A 40 18.67 3.48 -0.34
C GLU A 40 17.69 2.33 -0.05
N LEU A 41 18.21 1.11 0.16
CA LEU A 41 17.46 -0.06 0.60
C LEU A 41 17.14 0.03 2.09
N THR A 42 18.12 0.41 2.92
CA THR A 42 17.96 0.57 4.37
C THR A 42 16.83 1.54 4.70
N ASP A 43 16.78 2.69 4.01
CA ASP A 43 15.73 3.71 4.21
C ASP A 43 14.31 3.22 3.85
N ARG A 44 14.21 2.13 3.07
CA ARG A 44 12.93 1.57 2.61
C ARG A 44 12.51 0.30 3.32
N ILE A 45 13.35 -0.22 4.22
CA ILE A 45 12.96 -1.39 5.01
C ILE A 45 11.75 -1.01 5.84
N TRP A 46 10.65 -1.73 5.62
CA TRP A 46 9.37 -1.42 6.22
C TRP A 46 9.20 -2.21 7.53
N ASP A 47 9.99 -1.80 8.51
CA ASP A 47 10.10 -2.43 9.83
C ASP A 47 10.38 -1.37 10.91
N LEU A 48 9.76 -1.52 12.08
CA LEU A 48 10.05 -0.72 13.27
C LEU A 48 10.38 -1.59 14.49
N ASP A 49 10.75 -2.85 14.28
CA ASP A 49 10.96 -3.84 15.33
C ASP A 49 12.31 -4.56 15.14
N LEU A 50 12.29 -5.86 14.82
CA LEU A 50 13.47 -6.73 14.83
C LEU A 50 14.56 -6.27 13.85
N VAL A 51 14.18 -5.93 12.63
CA VAL A 51 15.16 -5.60 11.58
C VAL A 51 15.71 -4.19 11.79
N ALA A 52 14.85 -3.24 12.16
CA ALA A 52 15.27 -1.89 12.54
C ALA A 52 16.25 -1.90 13.72
N ALA A 53 15.97 -2.71 14.77
CA ALA A 53 16.86 -2.88 15.91
C ALA A 53 18.22 -3.46 15.48
N SER A 54 18.21 -4.51 14.65
CA SER A 54 19.45 -5.11 14.13
C SER A 54 20.28 -4.10 13.32
N LEU A 55 19.64 -3.28 12.48
CA LEU A 55 20.33 -2.31 11.63
C LEU A 55 20.89 -1.11 12.39
N ALA A 56 20.28 -0.76 13.54
CA ALA A 56 20.80 0.26 14.43
C ALA A 56 22.15 -0.12 15.06
N GLU A 57 22.34 -1.41 15.36
CA GLU A 57 23.59 -1.95 15.93
C GLU A 57 24.58 -2.37 14.85
N HIS A 58 24.06 -2.89 13.73
CA HIS A 58 24.82 -3.50 12.66
C HIS A 58 24.35 -2.97 11.30
N PRO A 59 24.96 -1.88 10.80
CA PRO A 59 24.59 -1.30 9.51
C PRO A 59 24.64 -2.32 8.38
N LEU A 60 23.70 -2.21 7.44
CA LEU A 60 23.55 -3.15 6.32
C LEU A 60 24.86 -3.24 5.50
N GLN A 61 25.41 -4.44 5.41
CA GLN A 61 26.67 -4.68 4.69
C GLN A 61 26.46 -5.28 3.31
N GLN A 62 25.42 -6.08 3.14
CA GLN A 62 24.99 -6.70 1.89
C GLN A 62 23.53 -7.13 2.06
N ALA A 63 22.85 -7.42 0.97
CA ALA A 63 21.48 -7.90 1.02
C ALA A 63 21.17 -8.79 -0.20
N ALA A 64 20.10 -9.57 -0.12
CA ALA A 64 19.43 -10.11 -1.29
C ALA A 64 18.00 -9.56 -1.35
N VAL A 65 17.61 -9.02 -2.49
CA VAL A 65 16.27 -8.47 -2.71
C VAL A 65 15.46 -9.48 -3.49
N LEU A 66 14.33 -9.90 -2.93
CA LEU A 66 13.33 -10.71 -3.62
C LEU A 66 12.28 -9.76 -4.19
N SER A 67 11.99 -9.88 -5.49
CA SER A 67 11.01 -9.04 -6.18
C SER A 67 9.91 -9.87 -6.80
N ARG A 68 8.66 -9.43 -6.65
CA ARG A 68 7.47 -9.98 -7.32
C ARG A 68 7.03 -9.03 -8.46
N PRO A 69 6.43 -9.54 -9.56
CA PRO A 69 6.02 -8.72 -10.70
C PRO A 69 5.06 -7.56 -10.41
N ASP A 70 4.30 -7.61 -9.31
CA ASP A 70 3.41 -6.52 -8.87
C ASP A 70 4.15 -5.36 -8.18
N GLY A 71 5.48 -5.42 -8.13
CA GLY A 71 6.35 -4.44 -7.48
C GLY A 71 6.56 -4.67 -5.99
N ALA A 72 6.00 -5.73 -5.41
CA ALA A 72 6.29 -6.12 -4.03
C ALA A 72 7.74 -6.60 -3.90
N GLN A 73 8.39 -6.22 -2.80
CA GLN A 73 9.79 -6.53 -2.54
C GLN A 73 9.99 -6.98 -1.10
N LEU A 74 10.79 -8.03 -0.92
CA LEU A 74 11.36 -8.43 0.37
C LEU A 74 12.87 -8.25 0.33
N VAL A 75 13.48 -8.02 1.48
CA VAL A 75 14.94 -7.98 1.63
C VAL A 75 15.39 -8.99 2.67
N LEU A 76 16.38 -9.79 2.28
CA LEU A 76 17.10 -10.74 3.12
C LEU A 76 18.46 -10.15 3.50
N LEU A 77 18.84 -10.22 4.76
CA LEU A 77 20.11 -9.73 5.28
C LEU A 77 20.67 -10.65 6.38
N ASP A 78 21.98 -10.61 6.57
CA ASP A 78 22.67 -11.39 7.60
C ASP A 78 22.19 -10.95 9.00
N ARG A 79 21.80 -11.93 9.82
CA ARG A 79 21.57 -11.71 11.25
C ARG A 79 22.93 -11.65 11.95
N ARG A 80 23.15 -10.60 12.73
CA ARG A 80 24.46 -10.28 13.33
C ARG A 80 24.46 -10.26 14.86
N ASP A 81 23.40 -10.77 15.48
CA ASP A 81 23.34 -10.98 16.93
C ASP A 81 23.96 -12.35 17.32
N GLU A 82 23.78 -12.80 18.56
CA GLU A 82 24.32 -14.08 19.06
C GLU A 82 23.78 -15.33 18.34
N ARG A 83 22.79 -15.16 17.45
CA ARG A 83 22.22 -16.23 16.64
C ARG A 83 22.58 -15.98 15.18
N ASP A 84 23.42 -16.85 14.63
CA ASP A 84 23.69 -16.88 13.20
C ASP A 84 22.38 -17.11 12.41
N GLY A 85 22.35 -16.68 11.14
CA GLY A 85 21.23 -16.88 10.23
C GLY A 85 20.85 -15.61 9.46
N PHE A 86 19.58 -15.53 9.06
CA PHE A 86 19.09 -14.42 8.25
C PHE A 86 17.87 -13.73 8.87
N LEU A 87 17.73 -12.44 8.55
CA LEU A 87 16.52 -11.66 8.76
C LEU A 87 15.89 -11.36 7.41
N ILE A 88 14.57 -11.36 7.35
CA ILE A 88 13.80 -10.93 6.17
C ILE A 88 12.80 -9.86 6.55
N ALA A 89 12.67 -8.82 5.74
CA ALA A 89 11.70 -7.75 5.92
C ALA A 89 11.02 -7.36 4.62
N ALA A 90 9.83 -6.76 4.74
CA ALA A 90 9.17 -6.08 3.64
C ALA A 90 9.91 -4.79 3.26
N VAL A 91 9.83 -4.43 1.98
CA VAL A 91 10.38 -3.16 1.47
C VAL A 91 9.22 -2.28 1.00
N ALA A 92 9.20 -1.02 1.45
CA ALA A 92 8.20 -0.04 1.04
C ALA A 92 8.34 0.31 -0.46
N PRO A 93 7.26 0.30 -1.26
CA PRO A 93 7.29 0.70 -2.66
C PRO A 93 7.75 2.15 -2.90
N ARG A 94 8.74 2.38 -3.77
CA ARG A 94 9.20 3.75 -4.12
C ARG A 94 8.15 4.61 -4.82
N ALA A 95 7.26 3.96 -5.56
CA ALA A 95 6.35 4.67 -6.44
C ALA A 95 5.25 5.43 -5.68
N LEU A 96 4.99 5.10 -4.42
CA LEU A 96 3.86 5.68 -3.68
C LEU A 96 4.29 6.89 -2.84
N PRO A 97 3.46 7.94 -2.72
CA PRO A 97 3.78 9.13 -1.94
C PRO A 97 3.83 8.83 -0.43
N ASP A 98 4.65 9.56 0.32
CA ASP A 98 4.86 9.36 1.76
C ASP A 98 3.55 9.40 2.57
N GLU A 99 2.60 10.26 2.18
CA GLU A 99 1.31 10.37 2.84
C GLU A 99 0.49 9.07 2.77
N ALA A 100 0.73 8.22 1.77
CA ALA A 100 0.04 6.95 1.62
C ALA A 100 0.39 5.95 2.74
N TYR A 101 1.57 6.09 3.34
CA TYR A 101 2.05 5.25 4.43
C TYR A 101 1.52 5.68 5.80
N ARG A 102 0.88 6.85 5.90
CA ARG A 102 0.36 7.35 7.18
C ARG A 102 -0.67 6.39 7.76
N ALA A 103 -0.47 6.03 9.04
CA ALA A 103 -1.33 5.13 9.80
C ALA A 103 -1.44 3.70 9.23
N VAL A 104 -0.50 3.29 8.37
CA VAL A 104 -0.36 1.90 7.97
C VAL A 104 0.66 1.22 8.89
N PRO A 105 0.25 0.19 9.65
CA PRO A 105 1.19 -0.53 10.50
C PRO A 105 2.25 -1.24 9.65
N GLU A 106 3.49 -1.19 10.12
CA GLU A 106 4.62 -1.81 9.45
C GLU A 106 4.47 -3.34 9.41
N PRO A 107 4.77 -3.98 8.27
CA PRO A 107 4.73 -5.43 8.15
C PRO A 107 5.75 -6.16 9.00
N ASN A 108 6.69 -5.49 9.68
CA ASN A 108 7.73 -6.01 10.59
C ASN A 108 8.35 -7.38 10.20
N GLY A 109 9.63 -7.35 9.90
CA GLY A 109 10.42 -8.50 9.51
C GLY A 109 10.51 -9.59 10.58
N ILE A 110 11.00 -10.74 10.14
CA ILE A 110 11.11 -11.95 10.95
C ILE A 110 12.52 -12.53 10.82
N ALA A 111 12.95 -13.25 11.86
CA ALA A 111 14.12 -14.10 11.76
C ALA A 111 13.76 -15.40 11.05
N LEU A 112 14.67 -15.87 10.20
CA LEU A 112 14.54 -17.10 9.46
C LEU A 112 15.27 -18.26 10.12
N ALA A 113 14.83 -19.47 9.80
CA ALA A 113 15.55 -20.70 10.11
C ALA A 113 16.71 -20.90 9.12
N ASP A 114 17.64 -21.79 9.46
CA ASP A 114 18.74 -22.16 8.54
C ASP A 114 18.24 -22.92 7.30
N ASP A 115 17.04 -23.52 7.38
CA ASP A 115 16.40 -24.23 6.28
C ASP A 115 15.52 -23.28 5.45
N PRO A 116 15.87 -22.99 4.17
CA PRO A 116 15.11 -22.10 3.32
C PRO A 116 13.69 -22.59 3.02
N PHE A 117 13.43 -23.90 3.05
CA PHE A 117 12.08 -24.44 2.81
C PHE A 117 11.14 -24.15 3.98
N LEU A 118 11.60 -24.37 5.22
CA LEU A 118 10.83 -24.01 6.42
C LEU A 118 10.63 -22.49 6.52
N SER A 119 11.65 -21.73 6.15
CA SER A 119 11.56 -20.27 6.10
C SER A 119 10.58 -19.77 5.05
N ALA A 120 10.45 -20.45 3.90
CA ALA A 120 9.43 -20.10 2.90
C ALA A 120 8.01 -20.28 3.47
N GLU A 121 7.75 -21.38 4.19
CA GLU A 121 6.46 -21.60 4.86
C GLU A 121 6.16 -20.49 5.89
N GLN A 122 7.16 -20.11 6.68
CA GLN A 122 7.02 -19.05 7.68
C GLN A 122 6.76 -17.68 7.03
N VAL A 123 7.51 -17.35 5.98
CA VAL A 123 7.35 -16.08 5.24
C VAL A 123 5.98 -16.02 4.59
N ALA A 124 5.52 -17.11 3.97
CA ALA A 124 4.21 -17.17 3.33
C ALA A 124 3.05 -17.11 4.33
N GLY A 125 3.19 -17.80 5.47
CA GLY A 125 2.14 -17.89 6.49
C GLY A 125 2.00 -16.67 7.39
N ASP A 126 3.04 -15.82 7.48
CA ASP A 126 3.06 -14.66 8.37
C ASP A 126 3.44 -13.35 7.66
N LEU A 127 4.70 -13.21 7.24
CA LEU A 127 5.21 -11.94 6.71
C LEU A 127 4.46 -11.47 5.46
N LEU A 128 4.20 -12.36 4.50
CA LEU A 128 3.48 -12.02 3.28
C LEU A 128 2.05 -11.58 3.56
N ALA A 129 1.35 -12.23 4.49
CA ALA A 129 -0.02 -11.84 4.85
C ALA A 129 -0.08 -10.41 5.40
N ARG A 130 0.86 -10.05 6.29
CA ARG A 130 0.99 -8.69 6.83
C ARG A 130 1.41 -7.70 5.75
N TYR A 131 2.36 -8.08 4.89
CA TYR A 131 2.87 -7.22 3.83
C TYR A 131 1.80 -6.92 2.76
N ASP A 132 1.08 -7.93 2.28
CA ASP A 132 0.02 -7.75 1.29
C ASP A 132 -1.13 -6.89 1.84
N SER A 133 -1.50 -7.06 3.11
CA SER A 133 -2.46 -6.18 3.77
C SER A 133 -1.97 -4.73 3.83
N ALA A 134 -0.70 -4.51 4.17
CA ALA A 134 -0.13 -3.17 4.24
C ALA A 134 -0.02 -2.53 2.84
N LEU A 135 0.41 -3.28 1.83
CA LEU A 135 0.43 -2.82 0.43
C LEU A 135 -0.97 -2.43 -0.06
N ALA A 136 -1.98 -3.24 0.22
CA ALA A 136 -3.36 -2.92 -0.13
C ALA A 136 -3.81 -1.60 0.53
N GLN A 137 -3.47 -1.40 1.80
CA GLN A 137 -3.80 -0.17 2.52
C GLN A 137 -3.05 1.05 1.97
N VAL A 138 -1.75 0.97 1.70
CA VAL A 138 -0.98 2.10 1.13
C VAL A 138 -1.47 2.43 -0.27
N ARG A 139 -1.69 1.43 -1.13
CA ARG A 139 -2.28 1.63 -2.46
C ARG A 139 -3.66 2.30 -2.37
N HIS A 140 -4.47 1.93 -1.38
CA HIS A 140 -5.75 2.59 -1.12
C HIS A 140 -5.58 4.04 -0.65
N ASN A 141 -4.68 4.31 0.30
CA ASN A 141 -4.41 5.65 0.80
C ASN A 141 -3.85 6.58 -0.29
N ALA A 142 -3.00 6.06 -1.19
CA ALA A 142 -2.43 6.79 -2.32
C ALA A 142 -3.50 7.33 -3.28
N LEU A 143 -4.68 6.69 -3.34
CA LEU A 143 -5.80 7.18 -4.13
C LEU A 143 -6.45 8.43 -3.54
N GLY A 144 -6.20 8.78 -2.28
CA GLY A 144 -6.65 10.05 -1.70
C GLY A 144 -8.17 10.27 -1.74
N GLY A 145 -8.97 9.19 -1.72
CA GLY A 145 -10.43 9.25 -1.85
C GLY A 145 -10.95 9.25 -3.30
N ILE A 146 -10.07 9.07 -4.29
CA ILE A 146 -10.44 8.80 -5.67
C ILE A 146 -10.85 7.34 -5.79
N GLN A 147 -12.02 7.10 -6.37
CA GLN A 147 -12.51 5.75 -6.62
C GLN A 147 -11.82 5.20 -7.89
N PRO A 148 -11.16 4.03 -7.83
CA PRO A 148 -10.66 3.36 -9.02
C PRO A 148 -11.76 3.10 -10.05
N SER A 149 -11.42 3.34 -11.31
CA SER A 149 -12.26 2.99 -12.45
C SER A 149 -12.32 1.47 -12.64
N GLN A 150 -13.33 1.01 -13.37
CA GLN A 150 -13.44 -0.35 -13.86
C GLN A 150 -13.14 -0.38 -15.37
N PRO A 151 -12.79 -1.54 -15.96
CA PRO A 151 -12.51 -1.64 -17.40
C PRO A 151 -13.63 -1.14 -18.31
N ASP A 152 -14.88 -1.22 -17.85
CA ASP A 152 -16.09 -0.76 -18.54
C ASP A 152 -16.62 0.58 -18.01
N ARG A 153 -15.94 1.21 -17.04
CA ARG A 153 -16.41 2.46 -16.43
C ARG A 153 -15.29 3.31 -15.85
N VAL A 154 -15.10 4.51 -16.40
CA VAL A 154 -14.23 5.54 -15.84
C VAL A 154 -14.95 6.36 -14.78
N VAL A 155 -14.34 6.47 -13.59
CA VAL A 155 -14.80 7.36 -12.53
C VAL A 155 -13.92 8.61 -12.49
N LEU A 156 -14.55 9.75 -12.69
CA LEU A 156 -13.96 11.09 -12.58
C LEU A 156 -14.37 11.67 -11.23
N THR A 157 -13.42 12.07 -10.40
CA THR A 157 -13.67 12.60 -9.06
C THR A 157 -13.18 14.04 -8.97
N TRP A 158 -14.10 14.98 -8.76
CA TRP A 158 -13.76 16.34 -8.39
C TRP A 158 -12.94 16.35 -7.11
N GLN A 159 -11.88 17.14 -7.08
CA GLN A 159 -11.01 17.30 -5.92
C GLN A 159 -11.30 18.67 -5.27
N GLN A 160 -10.93 18.83 -4.00
CA GLN A 160 -11.18 20.08 -3.25
C GLN A 160 -10.36 21.27 -3.77
N ASP A 161 -9.25 20.99 -4.46
CA ASP A 161 -8.37 21.96 -5.12
C ASP A 161 -8.88 22.41 -6.51
N GLY A 162 -10.07 21.93 -6.93
CA GLY A 162 -10.68 22.26 -8.22
C GLY A 162 -10.21 21.37 -9.39
N TYR A 163 -9.29 20.44 -9.15
CA TYR A 163 -8.89 19.46 -10.16
C TYR A 163 -9.97 18.39 -10.33
N VAL A 164 -9.96 17.71 -11.48
CA VAL A 164 -10.66 16.44 -11.66
C VAL A 164 -9.62 15.33 -11.75
N ALA A 165 -9.78 14.30 -10.94
CA ALA A 165 -8.86 13.18 -10.90
C ALA A 165 -9.54 11.88 -11.33
N ALA A 166 -8.79 10.97 -11.91
CA ALA A 166 -9.25 9.65 -12.33
C ALA A 166 -8.14 8.62 -12.18
N ALA A 167 -8.48 7.41 -11.77
CA ALA A 167 -7.59 6.25 -11.80
C ALA A 167 -8.15 5.24 -12.81
N PRO A 168 -7.74 5.30 -14.09
CA PRO A 168 -8.25 4.40 -15.14
C PRO A 168 -7.79 2.96 -14.93
N ALA A 169 -8.60 2.00 -15.38
CA ALA A 169 -8.32 0.56 -15.23
C ALA A 169 -7.48 -0.02 -16.38
N ASP A 170 -7.47 0.64 -17.54
CA ASP A 170 -6.77 0.16 -18.73
C ASP A 170 -6.19 1.31 -19.59
N ASP A 171 -5.30 0.95 -20.52
CA ASP A 171 -4.59 1.90 -21.38
C ASP A 171 -5.52 2.65 -22.35
N ARG A 172 -6.67 2.06 -22.70
CA ARG A 172 -7.64 2.68 -23.61
C ARG A 172 -8.28 3.90 -22.97
N ALA A 173 -8.73 3.76 -21.72
CA ALA A 173 -9.24 4.87 -20.92
C ALA A 173 -8.14 5.92 -20.69
N SER A 174 -6.92 5.48 -20.33
CA SER A 174 -5.77 6.36 -20.13
C SER A 174 -5.46 7.23 -21.37
N ALA A 175 -5.47 6.64 -22.56
CA ALA A 175 -5.21 7.35 -23.81
C ALA A 175 -6.23 8.47 -24.06
N VAL A 176 -7.52 8.21 -23.81
CA VAL A 176 -8.57 9.23 -23.92
C VAL A 176 -8.36 10.34 -22.90
N LEU A 177 -8.07 10.02 -21.64
CA LEU A 177 -7.83 11.02 -20.60
C LEU A 177 -6.65 11.94 -20.98
N VAL A 178 -5.53 11.38 -21.44
CA VAL A 178 -4.36 12.15 -21.89
C VAL A 178 -4.69 13.05 -23.07
N ALA A 179 -5.42 12.54 -24.07
CA ALA A 179 -5.82 13.32 -25.24
C ALA A 179 -6.67 14.54 -24.88
N HIS A 180 -7.37 14.49 -23.75
CA HIS A 180 -8.20 15.58 -23.22
C HIS A 180 -7.54 16.36 -22.08
N GLY A 181 -6.20 16.31 -21.99
CA GLY A 181 -5.41 17.20 -21.14
C GLY A 181 -5.25 16.72 -19.69
N PHE A 182 -5.61 15.49 -19.38
CA PHE A 182 -5.20 14.89 -18.11
C PHE A 182 -3.70 14.59 -18.13
N VAL A 183 -3.03 14.91 -17.03
CA VAL A 183 -1.62 14.56 -16.80
C VAL A 183 -1.57 13.43 -15.79
N GLN A 184 -0.84 12.36 -16.11
CA GLN A 184 -0.60 11.27 -15.17
C GLN A 184 0.43 11.70 -14.13
N ASP A 185 0.11 11.50 -12.86
CA ASP A 185 1.10 11.50 -11.79
C ASP A 185 1.92 10.19 -11.87
N PRO A 186 3.24 10.26 -12.13
CA PRO A 186 4.08 9.06 -12.26
C PRO A 186 4.14 8.22 -10.97
N GLN A 187 3.86 8.82 -9.81
CA GLN A 187 3.93 8.13 -8.52
C GLN A 187 2.63 7.39 -8.23
N SER A 188 1.49 8.10 -8.23
CA SER A 188 0.20 7.51 -7.89
C SER A 188 -0.50 6.80 -9.06
N GLY A 189 -0.06 7.03 -10.30
CA GLY A 189 -0.76 6.57 -11.51
C GLY A 189 -2.09 7.30 -11.76
N ILE A 190 -2.41 8.31 -10.96
CA ILE A 190 -3.65 9.07 -11.02
C ILE A 190 -3.53 10.15 -12.11
N TYR A 191 -4.54 10.22 -12.96
CA TYR A 191 -4.66 11.23 -14.01
C TYR A 191 -5.38 12.45 -13.44
N ARG A 192 -4.82 13.65 -13.64
CA ARG A 192 -5.40 14.90 -13.14
C ARG A 192 -5.60 15.92 -14.26
N LEU A 193 -6.78 16.52 -14.29
CA LEU A 193 -7.14 17.64 -15.15
C LEU A 193 -7.21 18.93 -14.34
N ASN A 194 -6.45 19.93 -14.77
CA ASN A 194 -6.33 21.22 -14.10
C ASN A 194 -7.65 22.01 -14.08
N GLY A 195 -7.96 22.64 -12.94
CA GLY A 195 -9.14 23.48 -12.73
C GLY A 195 -8.95 24.99 -12.95
N ASN A 196 -7.74 25.46 -13.26
CA ASN A 196 -7.40 26.88 -13.42
C ASN A 196 -8.17 27.56 -14.55
N ASP A 197 -8.47 26.83 -15.64
CA ASP A 197 -9.39 27.25 -16.69
C ASP A 197 -10.64 26.37 -16.64
N THR A 198 -11.64 26.83 -15.91
CA THR A 198 -12.91 26.11 -15.72
C THR A 198 -13.69 25.91 -17.02
N GLN A 199 -13.51 26.77 -18.03
CA GLN A 199 -14.17 26.60 -19.33
C GLN A 199 -13.50 25.51 -20.15
N ALA A 200 -12.17 25.49 -20.18
CA ALA A 200 -11.40 24.42 -20.81
C ALA A 200 -11.67 23.08 -20.12
N GLN A 201 -11.67 23.05 -18.79
CA GLN A 201 -11.99 21.86 -18.00
C GLN A 201 -13.40 21.35 -18.29
N ALA A 202 -14.43 22.21 -18.27
CA ALA A 202 -15.79 21.82 -18.58
C ALA A 202 -15.99 21.38 -20.04
N ARG A 203 -15.17 21.87 -20.97
CA ARG A 203 -15.16 21.40 -22.36
C ARG A 203 -14.55 19.99 -22.45
N ALA A 204 -13.37 19.78 -21.87
CA ALA A 204 -12.72 18.48 -21.85
C ALA A 204 -13.63 17.40 -21.25
N LEU A 205 -14.27 17.66 -20.11
CA LEU A 205 -15.18 16.71 -19.46
C LEU A 205 -16.41 16.36 -20.33
N ARG A 206 -16.92 17.31 -21.12
CA ARG A 206 -18.04 17.06 -22.05
C ARG A 206 -17.63 16.23 -23.26
N GLU A 207 -16.39 16.37 -23.72
CA GLU A 207 -15.86 15.66 -24.89
C GLU A 207 -15.40 14.23 -24.56
N ILE A 208 -14.92 14.00 -23.34
CA ILE A 208 -14.46 12.68 -22.88
C ILE A 208 -15.59 11.64 -22.88
N GLY A 209 -16.80 12.02 -22.45
CA GLY A 209 -17.94 11.11 -22.32
C GLY A 209 -18.22 10.33 -23.61
N PRO A 210 -18.48 11.00 -24.74
CA PRO A 210 -18.70 10.34 -26.03
C PRO A 210 -17.51 9.51 -26.52
N GLN A 211 -16.26 9.93 -26.24
CA GLN A 211 -15.06 9.18 -26.67
C GLN A 211 -14.90 7.87 -25.91
N LEU A 212 -15.17 7.88 -24.60
CA LEU A 212 -15.17 6.67 -23.78
C LEU A 212 -16.36 5.76 -24.13
N ASP A 213 -17.55 6.33 -24.38
CA ASP A 213 -18.74 5.57 -24.79
C ASP A 213 -18.52 4.85 -26.12
N ALA A 214 -17.83 5.47 -27.08
CA ALA A 214 -17.44 4.85 -28.34
C ALA A 214 -16.51 3.62 -28.15
N LEU A 215 -15.81 3.53 -27.02
CA LEU A 215 -14.99 2.39 -26.64
C LEU A 215 -15.75 1.36 -25.77
N GLY A 216 -17.04 1.59 -25.52
CA GLY A 216 -17.88 0.79 -24.63
C GLY A 216 -17.61 1.05 -23.15
N ILE A 217 -17.04 2.22 -22.82
CA ILE A 217 -16.63 2.59 -21.46
C ILE A 217 -17.57 3.68 -20.94
N GLY A 218 -18.35 3.36 -19.91
CA GLY A 218 -19.20 4.33 -19.24
C GLY A 218 -18.41 5.40 -18.49
N THR A 219 -19.03 6.56 -18.23
CA THR A 219 -18.43 7.62 -17.41
C THR A 219 -19.28 7.92 -16.19
N ALA A 220 -18.62 8.17 -15.06
CA ALA A 220 -19.28 8.64 -13.84
C ALA A 220 -18.50 9.79 -13.23
N LEU A 221 -19.15 10.92 -13.08
CA LEU A 221 -18.59 12.08 -12.39
C LEU A 221 -19.08 12.10 -10.94
N GLN A 222 -18.15 12.22 -10.01
CA GLN A 222 -18.42 12.22 -8.58
C GLN A 222 -17.76 13.42 -7.91
N HIS A 223 -18.38 13.90 -6.83
CA HIS A 223 -17.73 14.80 -5.90
C HIS A 223 -17.06 13.97 -4.79
N PRO A 224 -15.98 14.48 -4.18
CA PRO A 224 -15.35 13.74 -3.11
C PRO A 224 -16.38 13.61 -1.99
N ALA A 225 -16.55 12.38 -1.47
CA ALA A 225 -17.47 12.15 -0.39
C ALA A 225 -17.11 13.08 0.76
N SER A 226 -17.97 14.06 1.04
CA SER A 226 -17.81 14.89 2.23
C SER A 226 -17.84 13.94 3.42
N ARG A 227 -16.76 13.95 4.20
CA ARG A 227 -16.60 13.19 5.45
C ARG A 227 -17.96 13.04 6.12
N THR A 228 -18.45 11.81 6.25
CA THR A 228 -19.66 11.52 7.01
C THR A 228 -19.48 12.15 8.38
N ALA A 229 -20.29 13.17 8.70
CA ALA A 229 -20.27 13.77 10.02
C ALA A 229 -20.49 12.65 11.04
N PRO A 230 -19.76 12.61 12.18
CA PRO A 230 -19.98 11.60 13.20
C PRO A 230 -21.47 11.62 13.54
N THR A 231 -22.13 10.48 13.32
CA THR A 231 -23.54 10.31 13.70
C THR A 231 -23.60 10.53 15.21
N SER A 232 -24.12 11.69 15.60
CA SER A 232 -24.45 11.94 17.00
C SER A 232 -25.52 10.92 17.36
N ALA A 233 -25.17 9.96 18.21
CA ALA A 233 -26.13 9.04 18.77
C ALA A 233 -27.27 9.86 19.39
N PRO A 234 -28.55 9.56 19.10
CA PRO A 234 -29.66 10.27 19.71
C PRO A 234 -29.54 10.13 21.23
N ALA A 235 -29.66 11.26 21.94
CA ALA A 235 -29.64 11.28 23.38
C ALA A 235 -30.74 10.35 23.92
N SER A 236 -30.35 9.33 24.68
CA SER A 236 -31.29 8.44 25.38
C SER A 236 -32.21 9.27 26.27
N ILE A 237 -33.51 9.24 25.98
CA ILE A 237 -34.53 9.88 26.82
C ILE A 237 -34.48 9.19 28.20
N PRO A 238 -34.30 9.94 29.31
CA PRO A 238 -34.30 9.34 30.63
C PRO A 238 -35.68 8.71 30.93
N PRO A 239 -35.73 7.55 31.59
CA PRO A 239 -36.99 6.89 31.91
C PRO A 239 -37.83 7.79 32.82
N VAL A 240 -39.07 8.05 32.39
CA VAL A 240 -40.07 8.76 33.18
C VAL A 240 -40.38 7.91 34.41
N ALA A 241 -40.10 8.46 35.60
CA ALA A 241 -40.45 7.83 36.87
C ALA A 241 -41.97 7.68 36.95
N VAL A 242 -42.46 6.43 36.90
CA VAL A 242 -43.86 6.12 37.13
C VAL A 242 -44.15 6.37 38.61
N GLY A 243 -44.91 7.43 38.89
CA GLY A 243 -45.34 7.77 40.24
C GLY A 243 -46.10 6.61 40.90
N ASN A 244 -45.69 6.25 42.11
CA ASN A 244 -46.35 5.26 42.93
C ASN A 244 -47.82 5.65 43.15
N ARG A 245 -48.74 4.85 42.60
CA ARG A 245 -50.15 4.85 43.00
C ARG A 245 -50.24 4.37 44.44
N THR A 246 -50.60 5.26 45.34
CA THR A 246 -51.12 4.96 46.67
C THR A 246 -52.37 4.09 46.54
N VAL A 247 -52.31 2.85 47.03
CA VAL A 247 -53.48 2.01 47.25
C VAL A 247 -54.05 2.36 48.62
N ALA A 248 -55.22 2.98 48.64
CA ALA A 248 -56.02 3.17 49.84
C ALA A 248 -56.66 1.83 50.23
N THR A 249 -56.18 1.23 51.31
CA THR A 249 -56.84 0.09 51.96
C THR A 249 -57.88 0.62 52.94
N ARG A 250 -59.16 0.32 52.68
CA ARG A 250 -60.29 0.58 53.59
C ARG A 250 -60.76 -0.76 54.18
N SER A 251 -61.29 -0.68 55.42
CA SER A 251 -62.00 -1.69 56.24
C SER A 251 -61.12 -2.33 57.33
N ARG A 252 -61.46 -2.29 58.62
CA ARG A 252 -62.80 -2.32 59.25
C ARG A 252 -62.82 -1.56 60.58
#